data_AF-A0AAJ4NN30-F1
#
_entry.id   AF-A0AAJ4NN30-F1
#
_cell.length_a   1.000
_cell.length_b   1.000
_cell.length_c   1.000
_cell.angle_alpha   90.00
_cell.angle_beta   90.00
_cell.angle_gamma   90.00
#
_symmetry.space_group_name_H-M   'P 1'
#
loop_
_entity.id
_entity.type
_entity.pdbx_description
1 polymer ?
#
loop_
_entity_poly.entity_id
_entity_poly.type
_entity_poly.pdbx_seq_one_letter_code
_entity_poly.pdbx_strand_id
1 'polypeptide(L)'
;MSSIIANLLSERSNFIIIGLTGRTGSGCSTAAQFLSDVEFNAPLAKEAQFRDSGKSQQFFTGLNKNRYDIVRSYAEENHYPFKVIKVSDMISAHLIDLDKNKLGDLIHVSFGESTNIDGIENLSFIESNDPISELHKYILTGQEKPKEINESDLNTWLSKIKYFSIAFKKLLNESANKYTKFYQDVGDFIREFDSLKSEDNNLQPNIVNKSTNNEPQGLLTLPRMLNRVIKIYRKLDKDKNKENKDKNKENKDKNKENKDKYNKTYIVLDTIRNPYEAKYFKDRYASFYLVSINAPDSDRKKYLQEKYSFSYSDIEDMDIRESGERESKDKYSELIAPNVKRCIEISDIHIFNPRNEPQNQNVLKAQLIWYLSLMKHPGLITPTPLERVMQLAYTAKMNSGCISRQVGAVITDSDYSIKAIGWNDVAKGQVPCNLRSLKGVTNHSCNTTYSEYERNNDNFLKEARFQLSQIEKVSESGRSFAYCFKSIQNKIDGQKNQVHTRSLHAEENAFLQLAKYGSVGIEGGKLFTTASPCELCAKKAYQLGIKEVIYIDPYPGIAIQHILQIGQNPPNLVQFRGAVGKGYHNLYEPLMPYKDELDYLV
;
A
#
# COMPACT_ATOMS: atom_id res chain seq x y z
N MET A 1 -37.06 4.78 3.36
CA MET A 1 -35.98 4.13 4.12
C MET A 1 -36.40 4.14 5.58
N SER A 2 -36.76 2.98 6.14
CA SER A 2 -36.99 2.88 7.59
C SER A 2 -35.80 3.54 8.30
N SER A 3 -36.07 4.40 9.27
CA SER A 3 -35.03 5.25 9.88
C SER A 3 -33.88 4.42 10.48
N ILE A 4 -34.14 3.16 10.84
CA ILE A 4 -33.18 2.25 11.45
C ILE A 4 -32.17 1.71 10.43
N ILE A 5 -32.59 1.25 9.25
CA ILE A 5 -31.65 0.75 8.23
C ILE A 5 -30.82 1.87 7.65
N ALA A 6 -31.45 3.03 7.42
CA ALA A 6 -30.72 4.25 7.06
C ALA A 6 -29.59 4.53 8.05
N ASN A 7 -29.89 4.46 9.35
CA ASN A 7 -28.92 4.70 10.40
C ASN A 7 -27.83 3.62 10.45
N LEU A 8 -28.18 2.34 10.33
CA LEU A 8 -27.23 1.22 10.33
C LEU A 8 -26.22 1.32 9.17
N LEU A 9 -26.69 1.64 7.97
CA LEU A 9 -25.84 1.86 6.79
C LEU A 9 -25.09 3.20 6.84
N SER A 10 -25.65 4.21 7.52
CA SER A 10 -25.05 5.54 7.62
C SER A 10 -23.70 5.54 8.34
N GLU A 11 -23.51 4.71 9.36
CA GLU A 11 -22.24 4.66 10.11
C GLU A 11 -21.06 4.26 9.23
N ARG A 12 -21.27 3.33 8.28
CA ARG A 12 -20.25 2.93 7.31
C ARG A 12 -20.08 3.95 6.19
N SER A 13 -21.19 4.52 5.70
CA SER A 13 -21.17 5.44 4.57
C SER A 13 -20.79 6.88 4.94
N ASN A 14 -20.66 7.25 6.21
CA ASN A 14 -20.31 8.61 6.63
C ASN A 14 -18.80 8.87 6.78
N PHE A 15 -17.97 7.81 6.85
CA PHE A 15 -16.53 7.94 7.05
C PHE A 15 -15.75 6.90 6.25
N ILE A 16 -14.97 7.36 5.28
CA ILE A 16 -14.14 6.51 4.42
C ILE A 16 -12.76 7.14 4.31
N ILE A 17 -11.72 6.32 4.47
CA ILE A 17 -10.34 6.73 4.20
C ILE A 17 -9.75 5.80 3.15
N ILE A 18 -9.24 6.37 2.07
CA ILE A 18 -8.50 5.66 1.03
C ILE A 18 -7.03 6.04 1.15
N GLY A 19 -6.15 5.09 1.41
CA GLY A 19 -4.72 5.27 1.26
C GLY A 19 -4.29 4.82 -0.13
N LEU A 20 -3.78 5.72 -0.97
CA LEU A 20 -3.26 5.34 -2.28
C LEU A 20 -1.79 4.94 -2.18
N THR A 21 -1.39 3.90 -2.90
CA THR A 21 0.02 3.50 -3.03
C THR A 21 0.29 2.95 -4.43
N GLY A 22 1.54 3.00 -4.86
CA GLY A 22 1.94 2.59 -6.20
C GLY A 22 3.24 3.27 -6.60
N ARG A 23 3.93 2.67 -7.58
CA ARG A 23 5.20 3.21 -8.09
C ARG A 23 5.01 4.61 -8.65
N THR A 24 6.04 5.44 -8.64
CA THR A 24 5.94 6.75 -9.31
C THR A 24 5.54 6.58 -10.77
N GLY A 25 4.60 7.39 -11.23
CA GLY A 25 4.01 7.26 -12.57
C GLY A 25 2.86 6.26 -12.68
N SER A 26 2.52 5.50 -11.64
CA SER A 26 1.42 4.51 -11.68
C SER A 26 0.02 5.12 -11.83
N GLY A 27 -0.27 6.22 -11.13
CA GLY A 27 -1.60 6.85 -11.17
C GLY A 27 -2.19 7.30 -9.85
N CYS A 28 -1.46 7.23 -8.74
CA CYS A 28 -1.97 7.62 -7.41
C CYS A 28 -2.55 9.04 -7.39
N SER A 29 -1.77 10.07 -7.73
CA SER A 29 -2.28 11.45 -7.73
C SER A 29 -3.41 11.67 -8.75
N THR A 30 -3.42 10.92 -9.85
CA THR A 30 -4.52 10.92 -10.83
C THR A 30 -5.81 10.37 -10.22
N ALA A 31 -5.73 9.26 -9.47
CA ALA A 31 -6.86 8.70 -8.74
C ALA A 31 -7.33 9.65 -7.62
N ALA A 32 -6.41 10.27 -6.88
CA ALA A 32 -6.74 11.25 -5.84
C ALA A 32 -7.53 12.43 -6.40
N GLN A 33 -7.10 12.96 -7.55
CA GLN A 33 -7.81 14.04 -8.27
C GLN A 33 -9.23 13.62 -8.60
N PHE A 34 -9.42 12.48 -9.27
CA PHE A 34 -10.75 11.98 -9.65
C PHE A 34 -11.67 11.77 -8.43
N LEU A 35 -11.13 11.23 -7.33
CA LEU A 35 -11.90 11.04 -6.09
C LEU A 35 -12.35 12.37 -5.46
N SER A 36 -11.62 13.44 -5.70
CA SER A 36 -11.91 14.78 -5.17
C SER A 36 -12.78 15.66 -6.06
N ASP A 37 -13.03 15.25 -7.29
CA ASP A 37 -13.81 16.04 -8.25
C ASP A 37 -15.25 16.21 -7.76
N VAL A 38 -15.76 17.44 -7.87
CA VAL A 38 -17.16 17.77 -7.53
C VAL A 38 -18.11 17.18 -8.57
N GLU A 39 -17.72 17.26 -9.85
CA GLU A 39 -18.44 16.64 -10.95
C GLU A 39 -18.03 15.18 -11.09
N PHE A 40 -19.01 14.27 -11.07
CA PHE A 40 -18.78 12.83 -11.15
C PHE A 40 -19.13 12.31 -12.54
N ASN A 41 -18.13 12.14 -13.39
CA ASN A 41 -18.31 11.55 -14.70
C ASN A 41 -17.96 10.06 -14.66
N ALA A 42 -19.00 9.22 -14.53
CA ALA A 42 -18.87 7.78 -14.53
C ALA A 42 -18.90 7.21 -15.96
N PRO A 43 -17.79 6.67 -16.49
CA PRO A 43 -17.76 6.17 -17.86
C PRO A 43 -18.71 5.00 -18.06
N LEU A 44 -19.23 4.84 -19.27
CA LEU A 44 -20.00 3.63 -19.62
C LEU A 44 -19.06 2.42 -19.65
N ALA A 45 -19.60 1.22 -19.38
CA ALA A 45 -18.80 -0.02 -19.46
C ALA A 45 -18.08 -0.19 -20.81
N LYS A 46 -18.73 0.23 -21.90
CA LYS A 46 -18.18 0.19 -23.27
C LYS A 46 -17.04 1.19 -23.51
N GLU A 47 -16.91 2.22 -22.67
CA GLU A 47 -15.90 3.27 -22.79
C GLU A 47 -14.64 2.95 -21.98
N ALA A 48 -14.71 1.99 -21.05
CA ALA A 48 -13.56 1.43 -20.35
C ALA A 48 -12.82 0.45 -21.27
N GLN A 49 -11.96 0.98 -22.14
CA GLN A 49 -11.15 0.23 -23.09
C GLN A 49 -9.67 0.56 -22.92
N PHE A 50 -8.81 -0.41 -23.15
CA PHE A 50 -7.35 -0.24 -23.10
C PHE A 50 -6.68 -0.97 -24.26
N ARG A 51 -5.42 -0.63 -24.53
CA ARG A 51 -4.63 -1.33 -25.54
C ARG A 51 -3.76 -2.37 -24.88
N ASP A 52 -3.78 -3.57 -25.43
CA ASP A 52 -2.87 -4.64 -25.05
C ASP A 52 -2.39 -5.35 -26.32
N SER A 53 -1.07 -5.42 -26.46
CA SER A 53 -0.39 -5.96 -27.65
C SER A 53 -0.89 -5.34 -28.96
N GLY A 54 -1.15 -4.03 -28.95
CA GLY A 54 -1.62 -3.25 -30.10
C GLY A 54 -3.12 -3.39 -30.42
N LYS A 55 -3.87 -4.25 -29.71
CA LYS A 55 -5.31 -4.45 -29.92
C LYS A 55 -6.11 -3.72 -28.85
N SER A 56 -7.24 -3.12 -29.24
CA SER A 56 -8.19 -2.56 -28.28
C SER A 56 -8.93 -3.70 -27.57
N GLN A 57 -9.00 -3.64 -26.25
CA GLN A 57 -9.69 -4.61 -25.40
C GLN A 57 -10.69 -3.90 -24.51
N GLN A 58 -11.87 -4.49 -24.32
CA GLN A 58 -12.84 -4.05 -23.31
C GLN A 58 -12.37 -4.51 -21.93
N PHE A 59 -12.42 -3.60 -20.95
CA PHE A 59 -12.01 -3.93 -19.59
C PHE A 59 -13.04 -4.82 -18.88
N PHE A 60 -14.33 -4.51 -19.00
CA PHE A 60 -15.42 -5.33 -18.48
C PHE A 60 -16.02 -6.20 -19.58
N THR A 61 -16.08 -7.50 -19.34
CA THR A 61 -16.66 -8.48 -20.26
C THR A 61 -17.68 -9.36 -19.52
N GLY A 62 -18.62 -9.95 -20.28
CA GLY A 62 -19.65 -10.84 -19.74
C GLY A 62 -20.42 -10.23 -18.56
N LEU A 63 -20.60 -11.00 -17.49
CA LEU A 63 -21.32 -10.58 -16.28
C LEU A 63 -20.69 -9.38 -15.57
N ASN A 64 -19.40 -9.11 -15.78
CA ASN A 64 -18.75 -7.96 -15.15
C ASN A 64 -19.25 -6.63 -15.71
N LYS A 65 -19.79 -6.62 -16.93
CA LYS A 65 -20.48 -5.44 -17.48
C LYS A 65 -21.71 -5.09 -16.64
N ASN A 66 -22.57 -6.09 -16.39
CA ASN A 66 -23.78 -5.90 -15.59
C ASN A 66 -23.45 -5.49 -14.16
N ARG A 67 -22.42 -6.10 -13.55
CA ARG A 67 -21.93 -5.70 -12.23
C ARG A 67 -21.49 -4.25 -12.21
N TYR A 68 -20.73 -3.82 -13.22
CA TYR A 68 -20.27 -2.44 -13.33
C TYR A 68 -21.44 -1.47 -13.51
N ASP A 69 -22.43 -1.80 -14.34
CA ASP A 69 -23.60 -0.95 -14.56
C ASP A 69 -24.37 -0.71 -13.25
N ILE A 70 -24.53 -1.74 -12.39
CA ILE A 70 -25.16 -1.62 -11.06
C ILE A 70 -24.40 -0.65 -10.15
N VAL A 71 -23.09 -0.88 -9.97
CA VAL A 71 -22.27 -0.02 -9.09
C VAL A 71 -22.14 1.40 -9.65
N ARG A 72 -22.12 1.56 -10.98
CA ARG A 72 -22.12 2.87 -11.63
C ARG A 72 -23.40 3.64 -11.32
N SER A 73 -24.58 3.05 -11.52
CA SER A 73 -25.86 3.71 -11.21
C SER A 73 -25.94 4.09 -9.75
N TYR A 74 -25.51 3.21 -8.84
CA TYR A 74 -25.44 3.55 -7.42
C TYR A 74 -24.51 4.74 -7.13
N ALA A 75 -23.34 4.78 -7.78
CA ALA A 75 -22.37 5.85 -7.55
C ALA A 75 -22.83 7.21 -8.06
N GLU A 76 -23.55 7.26 -9.19
CA GLU A 76 -24.11 8.49 -9.76
C GLU A 76 -25.07 9.19 -8.78
N GLU A 77 -25.86 8.44 -8.03
CA GLU A 77 -26.77 8.99 -7.01
C GLU A 77 -26.07 9.27 -5.66
N ASN A 78 -24.96 8.58 -5.39
CA ASN A 78 -24.28 8.60 -4.09
C ASN A 78 -22.90 9.27 -4.11
N HIS A 79 -22.61 10.10 -5.13
CA HIS A 79 -21.34 10.82 -5.20
C HIS A 79 -21.15 11.80 -4.06
N TYR A 80 -19.91 11.85 -3.56
CA TYR A 80 -19.46 12.82 -2.58
C TYR A 80 -17.94 12.98 -2.71
N PRO A 81 -17.43 14.22 -2.90
CA PRO A 81 -16.01 14.46 -3.15
C PRO A 81 -15.14 14.14 -1.93
N PHE A 82 -13.98 13.55 -2.19
CA PHE A 82 -12.98 13.25 -1.17
C PHE A 82 -12.09 14.46 -0.90
N LYS A 83 -11.73 14.64 0.37
CA LYS A 83 -10.71 15.60 0.80
C LYS A 83 -9.32 14.96 0.61
N VAL A 84 -8.48 15.56 -0.23
CA VAL A 84 -7.12 15.05 -0.52
C VAL A 84 -6.15 15.56 0.54
N ILE A 85 -5.37 14.66 1.12
CA ILE A 85 -4.23 15.00 2.00
C ILE A 85 -3.00 14.30 1.44
N LYS A 86 -1.94 15.05 1.12
CA LYS A 86 -0.71 14.44 0.58
C LYS A 86 0.28 14.17 1.69
N VAL A 87 0.98 13.03 1.60
CA VAL A 87 2.11 12.76 2.51
C VAL A 87 3.22 13.80 2.32
N SER A 88 3.44 14.25 1.08
CA SER A 88 4.39 15.31 0.75
C SER A 88 4.09 16.63 1.45
N ASP A 89 2.81 16.94 1.71
CA ASP A 89 2.42 18.17 2.40
C ASP A 89 2.86 18.14 3.87
N MET A 90 2.88 16.96 4.49
CA MET A 90 3.42 16.81 5.85
C MET A 90 4.94 17.01 5.88
N ILE A 91 5.64 16.56 4.84
CA ILE A 91 7.07 16.82 4.68
C ILE A 91 7.31 18.32 4.48
N SER A 92 6.52 18.97 3.62
CA SER A 92 6.58 20.42 3.44
C SER A 92 6.29 21.18 4.73
N ALA A 93 5.37 20.70 5.58
CA ALA A 93 5.12 21.31 6.88
C ALA A 93 6.36 21.28 7.80
N HIS A 94 7.14 20.19 7.80
CA HIS A 94 8.43 20.16 8.51
C HIS A 94 9.46 21.11 7.92
N LEU A 95 9.49 21.27 6.59
CA LEU A 95 10.42 22.20 5.93
C LEU A 95 10.06 23.67 6.19
N ILE A 96 8.77 23.99 6.26
CA ILE A 96 8.27 25.33 6.60
C ILE A 96 8.61 25.70 8.04
N ASP A 97 8.70 24.73 8.94
CA ASP A 97 9.11 24.98 10.32
C ASP A 97 10.59 25.40 10.41
N LEU A 98 11.42 25.10 9.40
CA LEU A 98 12.80 25.58 9.34
C LEU A 98 12.86 27.08 8.97
N ASP A 99 13.88 27.77 9.46
CA ASP A 99 14.23 29.08 8.92
C ASP A 99 14.93 28.94 7.55
N LYS A 100 14.95 30.03 6.79
CA LYS A 100 15.51 30.05 5.42
C LYS A 100 16.98 29.61 5.36
N ASN A 101 17.77 29.92 6.38
CA ASN A 101 19.20 29.59 6.40
C ASN A 101 19.36 28.07 6.56
N LYS A 102 18.67 27.48 7.54
CA LYS A 102 18.69 26.04 7.77
C LYS A 102 18.12 25.25 6.59
N LEU A 103 17.11 25.77 5.91
CA LEU A 103 16.61 25.14 4.70
C LEU A 103 17.67 25.16 3.58
N GLY A 104 18.40 26.27 3.43
CA GLY A 104 19.55 26.37 2.52
C GLY A 104 20.64 25.35 2.87
N ASP A 105 21.05 25.28 4.14
CA ASP A 105 22.03 24.32 4.64
C ASP A 105 21.60 22.87 4.34
N LEU A 106 20.32 22.54 4.55
CA LEU A 106 19.78 21.21 4.27
C LEU A 106 19.81 20.86 2.76
N ILE A 107 19.57 21.84 1.89
CA ILE A 107 19.69 21.67 0.43
C ILE A 107 21.16 21.43 0.05
N HIS A 108 22.09 22.21 0.61
CA HIS A 108 23.52 22.06 0.36
C HIS A 108 24.06 20.72 0.86
N VAL A 109 23.58 20.22 2.01
CA VAL A 109 23.91 18.86 2.48
C VAL A 109 23.43 17.80 1.49
N SER A 110 22.28 18.01 0.85
CA SER A 110 21.67 17.03 -0.06
C SER A 110 22.31 17.02 -1.46
N PHE A 111 22.75 18.18 -1.96
CA PHE A 111 23.17 18.36 -3.36
C PHE A 111 24.54 19.02 -3.55
N GLY A 112 25.20 19.46 -2.48
CA GLY A 112 26.46 20.19 -2.50
C GLY A 112 26.31 21.71 -2.39
N GLU A 113 27.36 22.37 -1.89
CA GLU A 113 27.40 23.83 -1.68
C GLU A 113 27.24 24.65 -2.96
N SER A 114 27.58 24.10 -4.12
CA SER A 114 27.44 24.77 -5.43
C SER A 114 26.00 24.80 -5.97
N THR A 115 25.03 24.25 -5.24
CA THR A 115 23.63 24.24 -5.67
C THR A 115 23.03 25.63 -5.59
N ASN A 116 22.46 26.13 -6.70
CA ASN A 116 21.74 27.40 -6.70
C ASN A 116 20.49 27.32 -5.82
N ILE A 117 20.36 28.25 -4.87
CA ILE A 117 19.21 28.41 -3.98
C ILE A 117 18.57 29.80 -4.10
N ASP A 118 18.87 30.53 -5.17
CA ASP A 118 18.24 31.82 -5.48
C ASP A 118 16.71 31.67 -5.52
N GLY A 119 16.00 32.47 -4.72
CA GLY A 119 14.56 32.39 -4.58
C GLY A 119 14.08 31.64 -3.33
N ILE A 120 14.98 31.14 -2.47
CA ILE A 120 14.62 30.57 -1.16
C ILE A 120 13.90 31.61 -0.28
N GLU A 121 14.24 32.89 -0.44
CA GLU A 121 13.59 34.03 0.22
C GLU A 121 12.15 34.27 -0.24
N ASN A 122 11.76 33.75 -1.42
CA ASN A 122 10.41 33.86 -1.95
C ASN A 122 9.48 32.73 -1.47
N LEU A 123 9.99 31.79 -0.68
CA LEU A 123 9.19 30.72 -0.10
C LEU A 123 8.32 31.28 1.04
N SER A 124 7.07 30.81 1.10
CA SER A 124 6.13 31.21 2.14
C SER A 124 6.32 30.35 3.39
N PHE A 125 6.95 30.92 4.42
CA PHE A 125 7.09 30.33 5.74
C PHE A 125 5.89 30.70 6.65
N ILE A 126 5.72 29.96 7.75
CA ILE A 126 4.72 30.26 8.78
C ILE A 126 5.45 30.94 9.94
N GLU A 127 5.17 32.22 10.14
CA GLU A 127 5.77 33.02 11.21
C GLU A 127 5.04 32.81 12.56
N SER A 128 5.71 33.12 13.67
CA SER A 128 5.13 32.96 15.02
C SER A 128 3.87 33.81 15.27
N ASN A 129 3.71 34.92 14.53
CA ASN A 129 2.56 35.82 14.60
C ASN A 129 1.39 35.39 13.69
N ASP A 130 1.56 34.36 12.87
CA ASP A 130 0.56 33.90 11.91
C ASP A 130 -0.63 33.26 12.67
N PRO A 131 -1.89 33.61 12.35
CA PRO A 131 -3.06 32.99 12.96
C PRO A 131 -3.07 31.45 12.91
N ILE A 132 -2.42 30.85 11.90
CA ILE A 132 -2.34 29.38 11.77
C ILE A 132 -1.12 28.76 12.47
N SER A 133 -0.30 29.54 13.18
CA SER A 133 0.93 29.06 13.83
C SER A 133 0.67 27.99 14.90
N GLU A 134 -0.33 28.22 15.76
CA GLU A 134 -0.75 27.23 16.78
C GLU A 134 -1.26 25.93 16.11
N LEU A 135 -2.05 26.06 15.05
CA LEU A 135 -2.52 24.92 14.26
C LEU A 135 -1.36 24.16 13.61
N HIS A 136 -0.37 24.86 13.06
CA HIS A 136 0.81 24.28 12.45
C HIS A 136 1.62 23.46 13.46
N LYS A 137 1.91 24.03 14.64
CA LYS A 137 2.57 23.34 15.76
C LYS A 137 1.78 22.11 16.21
N TYR A 138 0.47 22.25 16.38
CA TYR A 138 -0.38 21.11 16.76
C TYR A 138 -0.33 19.98 15.72
N ILE A 139 -0.36 20.30 14.42
CA ILE A 139 -0.28 19.28 13.38
C ILE A 139 1.08 18.58 13.39
N LEU A 140 2.19 19.32 13.57
CA LEU A 140 3.55 18.78 13.66
C LEU A 140 3.76 17.91 14.91
N THR A 141 3.61 18.50 16.10
CA THR A 141 4.04 17.88 17.36
C THR A 141 2.88 17.19 18.10
N GLY A 142 1.65 17.65 17.89
CA GLY A 142 0.47 17.23 18.66
C GLY A 142 0.34 17.90 20.02
N GLN A 143 1.25 18.80 20.37
CA GLN A 143 1.18 19.66 21.54
C GLN A 143 0.36 20.92 21.22
N GLU A 144 0.00 21.71 22.24
CA GLU A 144 -0.64 23.03 22.05
C GLU A 144 -1.86 22.99 21.13
N LYS A 145 -2.81 22.08 21.40
CA LYS A 145 -4.02 21.96 20.58
C LYS A 145 -4.84 23.27 20.65
N PRO A 146 -5.13 23.92 19.51
CA PRO A 146 -5.96 25.12 19.50
C PRO A 146 -7.32 24.88 20.16
N LYS A 147 -7.78 25.86 20.94
CA LYS A 147 -9.08 25.81 21.62
C LYS A 147 -10.21 25.57 20.63
N GLU A 148 -10.15 26.28 19.51
CA GLU A 148 -11.07 26.15 18.39
C GLU A 148 -10.26 26.03 17.10
N ILE A 149 -10.71 25.15 16.19
CA ILE A 149 -10.13 25.00 14.86
C ILE A 149 -11.32 25.08 13.93
N ASN A 150 -11.37 26.14 13.13
CA ASN A 150 -12.42 26.31 12.12
C ASN A 150 -11.93 25.82 10.75
N GLU A 151 -12.83 25.73 9.78
CA GLU A 151 -12.50 25.26 8.42
C GLU A 151 -11.61 26.26 7.66
N SER A 152 -11.74 27.56 7.94
CA SER A 152 -10.93 28.62 7.34
C SER A 152 -9.45 28.49 7.73
N ASP A 153 -9.16 28.20 9.00
CA ASP A 153 -7.79 28.01 9.50
C ASP A 153 -7.13 26.82 8.81
N LEU A 154 -7.83 25.69 8.71
CA LEU A 154 -7.32 24.50 8.06
C LEU A 154 -7.10 24.72 6.56
N ASN A 155 -8.04 25.37 5.87
CA ASN A 155 -7.90 25.69 4.45
C ASN A 155 -6.75 26.66 4.18
N THR A 156 -6.55 27.65 5.07
CA THR A 156 -5.43 28.59 5.01
C THR A 156 -4.11 27.86 5.20
N TRP A 157 -4.04 26.99 6.22
CA TRP A 157 -2.87 26.14 6.47
C TRP A 157 -2.52 25.28 5.26
N LEU A 158 -3.48 24.50 4.74
CA LEU A 158 -3.28 23.67 3.54
C LEU A 158 -2.84 24.49 2.32
N SER A 159 -3.42 25.69 2.14
CA SER A 159 -3.07 26.57 1.02
C SER A 159 -1.64 27.09 1.12
N LYS A 160 -1.19 27.47 2.33
CA LYS A 160 0.22 27.85 2.56
C LYS A 160 1.17 26.70 2.32
N ILE A 161 0.89 25.50 2.85
CA ILE A 161 1.70 24.31 2.58
C ILE A 161 1.80 24.07 1.07
N LYS A 162 0.67 24.08 0.36
CA LYS A 162 0.63 23.86 -1.09
C LYS A 162 1.41 24.92 -1.87
N TYR A 163 1.31 26.19 -1.50
CA TYR A 163 2.06 27.27 -2.13
C TYR A 163 3.56 27.07 -1.94
N PHE A 164 4.00 26.76 -0.72
CA PHE A 164 5.38 26.40 -0.42
C PHE A 164 5.84 25.21 -1.27
N SER A 165 5.10 24.09 -1.32
CA SER A 165 5.51 22.91 -2.09
C SER A 165 5.67 23.22 -3.59
N ILE A 166 4.80 24.06 -4.16
CA ILE A 166 4.87 24.47 -5.58
C ILE A 166 6.11 25.36 -5.81
N ALA A 167 6.32 26.37 -4.97
CA ALA A 167 7.46 27.27 -5.07
C ALA A 167 8.78 26.53 -4.85
N PHE A 168 8.85 25.68 -3.82
CA PHE A 168 10.00 24.85 -3.51
C PHE A 168 10.31 23.85 -4.63
N LYS A 169 9.27 23.28 -5.25
CA LYS A 169 9.46 22.44 -6.44
C LYS A 169 10.11 23.23 -7.57
N LYS A 170 9.67 24.47 -7.84
CA LYS A 170 10.29 25.32 -8.88
C LYS A 170 11.74 25.65 -8.56
N LEU A 171 12.04 25.98 -7.30
CA LEU A 171 13.40 26.26 -6.80
C LEU A 171 14.36 25.10 -7.13
N LEU A 172 13.96 23.86 -6.86
CA LEU A 172 14.83 22.69 -7.09
C LEU A 172 14.81 22.16 -8.53
N ASN A 173 13.92 22.64 -9.41
CA ASN A 173 13.64 21.98 -10.70
C ASN A 173 14.57 22.35 -11.86
N GLU A 174 15.72 22.98 -11.63
CA GLU A 174 16.73 23.21 -12.69
C GLU A 174 17.25 21.88 -13.30
N SER A 175 16.99 20.72 -12.67
CA SER A 175 17.17 19.38 -13.25
C SER A 175 16.04 18.43 -12.79
N ALA A 176 15.58 17.56 -13.70
CA ALA A 176 14.38 16.75 -13.51
C ALA A 176 14.58 15.53 -12.59
N ASN A 177 14.97 15.72 -11.33
CA ASN A 177 14.86 14.70 -10.27
C ASN A 177 15.13 15.23 -8.84
N LYS A 178 15.76 16.39 -8.70
CA LYS A 178 16.22 16.90 -7.39
C LYS A 178 15.09 17.00 -6.35
N TYR A 179 13.93 17.54 -6.73
CA TYR A 179 12.79 17.64 -5.81
C TYR A 179 12.34 16.29 -5.24
N THR A 180 12.19 15.27 -6.10
CA THR A 180 11.72 13.94 -5.67
C THR A 180 12.72 13.29 -4.73
N LYS A 181 14.01 13.34 -5.09
CA LYS A 181 15.10 12.81 -4.27
C LYS A 181 15.17 13.51 -2.91
N PHE A 182 15.10 14.85 -2.90
CA PHE A 182 15.09 15.64 -1.67
C PHE A 182 13.94 15.26 -0.74
N TYR A 183 12.71 15.15 -1.25
CA TYR A 183 11.56 14.81 -0.42
C TYR A 183 11.65 13.39 0.14
N GLN A 184 12.26 12.46 -0.59
CA GLN A 184 12.51 11.11 -0.08
C GLN A 184 13.58 11.14 1.02
N ASP A 185 14.68 11.88 0.83
CA ASP A 185 15.73 12.05 1.85
C ASP A 185 15.15 12.69 3.13
N VAL A 186 14.39 13.78 3.02
CA VAL A 186 13.74 14.43 4.16
C VAL A 186 12.73 13.50 4.84
N GLY A 187 11.94 12.75 4.07
CA GLY A 187 11.02 11.76 4.62
C GLY A 187 11.74 10.66 5.41
N ASP A 188 12.91 10.23 4.94
CA ASP A 188 13.75 9.26 5.63
C ASP A 188 14.30 9.86 6.94
N PHE A 189 14.78 11.11 6.91
CA PHE A 189 15.23 11.82 8.11
C PHE A 189 14.13 11.98 9.16
N ILE A 190 12.91 12.34 8.74
CA ILE A 190 11.77 12.46 9.66
C ILE A 190 11.45 11.12 10.31
N ARG A 191 11.57 10.00 9.58
CA ARG A 191 11.35 8.67 10.16
C ARG A 191 12.46 8.24 11.12
N GLU A 192 13.69 8.70 10.90
CA GLU A 192 14.82 8.43 11.80
C GLU A 192 14.75 9.28 13.07
N PHE A 193 14.56 10.60 12.96
CA PHE A 193 14.77 11.55 14.06
C PHE A 193 13.50 12.23 14.59
N ASP A 194 12.33 11.99 14.02
CA ASP A 194 11.04 12.64 14.34
C ASP A 194 10.90 14.13 13.99
N SER A 195 12.01 14.86 13.94
CA SER A 195 12.10 16.29 13.63
C SER A 195 13.38 16.57 12.83
N LEU A 196 13.36 17.65 12.04
CA LEU A 196 14.55 18.15 11.34
C LEU A 196 15.44 19.00 12.26
N LYS A 197 14.92 19.44 13.40
CA LYS A 197 15.63 20.26 14.40
C LYS A 197 15.99 19.43 15.63
N SER A 198 17.14 19.70 16.22
CA SER A 198 17.51 19.26 17.57
C SER A 198 16.86 20.14 18.64
N GLU A 199 16.99 19.76 19.92
CA GLU A 199 16.51 20.55 21.06
C GLU A 199 17.11 21.97 21.10
N ASP A 200 18.36 22.12 20.63
CA ASP A 200 19.04 23.42 20.51
C ASP A 200 18.62 24.23 19.27
N ASN A 201 17.53 23.83 18.59
CA ASN A 201 17.00 24.46 17.38
C ASN A 201 17.95 24.44 16.15
N ASN A 202 19.04 23.68 16.20
CA ASN A 202 19.94 23.46 15.07
C ASN A 202 19.44 22.31 14.19
N LEU A 203 19.96 22.18 12.96
CA LEU A 203 19.73 20.98 12.16
C LEU A 203 20.28 19.75 12.90
N GLN A 204 19.57 18.63 12.85
CA GLN A 204 20.04 17.39 13.45
C GLN A 204 21.44 17.02 12.92
N PRO A 205 22.43 16.74 13.80
CA PRO A 205 23.84 16.63 13.42
C PRO A 205 24.15 15.47 12.46
N ASN A 206 23.24 14.48 12.35
CA ASN A 206 23.38 13.31 11.49
C ASN A 206 22.55 13.38 10.20
N ILE A 207 21.95 14.52 9.86
CA ILE A 207 21.37 14.74 8.52
C ILE A 207 22.45 14.55 7.43
N VAL A 208 23.71 14.80 7.76
CA VAL A 208 24.87 14.65 6.85
C VAL A 208 25.35 13.20 6.74
N ASN A 209 25.25 12.40 7.81
CA ASN A 209 25.71 11.02 7.85
C ASN A 209 24.50 10.08 7.82
N LYS A 210 24.19 9.53 6.64
CA LYS A 210 22.99 8.75 6.27
C LYS A 210 22.71 7.45 7.04
N SER A 211 23.21 7.29 8.26
CA SER A 211 22.89 6.15 9.10
C SER A 211 23.37 6.36 10.53
N THR A 212 22.43 6.41 11.47
CA THR A 212 22.74 6.03 12.84
C THR A 212 22.27 4.58 13.03
N ASN A 213 23.10 3.71 13.62
CA ASN A 213 22.66 2.38 14.07
C ASN A 213 21.66 2.46 15.25
N ASN A 214 21.10 3.65 15.50
CA ASN A 214 20.16 3.95 16.57
C ASN A 214 18.75 3.61 16.14
N GLU A 215 17.91 3.31 17.13
CA GLU A 215 16.50 3.02 16.88
C GLU A 215 15.78 4.26 16.31
N PRO A 216 14.99 4.13 15.22
CA PRO A 216 14.28 5.25 14.63
C PRO A 216 13.20 5.77 15.59
N GLN A 217 13.30 7.05 15.95
CA GLN A 217 12.36 7.71 16.88
C GLN A 217 11.10 8.22 16.15
N GLY A 218 11.25 8.58 14.87
CA GLY A 218 10.22 9.27 14.09
C GLY A 218 9.37 8.43 13.16
N LEU A 219 9.46 7.09 13.22
CA LEU A 219 8.79 6.19 12.28
C LEU A 219 7.27 6.47 12.13
N LEU A 220 6.64 6.95 13.20
CA LEU A 220 5.21 7.26 13.25
C LEU A 220 4.88 8.76 13.15
N THR A 221 5.86 9.64 12.92
CA THR A 221 5.64 11.10 12.89
C THR A 221 4.68 11.49 11.77
N LEU A 222 5.03 11.22 10.50
CA LEU A 222 4.18 11.53 9.34
C LEU A 222 2.74 10.97 9.45
N PRO A 223 2.52 9.67 9.79
CA PRO A 223 1.16 9.16 9.91
C PRO A 223 0.40 9.74 11.12
N ARG A 224 1.09 10.15 12.21
CA ARG A 224 0.45 10.89 13.31
C ARG A 224 -0.01 12.27 12.87
N MET A 225 0.78 13.01 12.08
CA MET A 225 0.39 14.31 11.52
C MET A 225 -0.86 14.19 10.64
N LEU A 226 -0.83 13.26 9.66
CA LEU A 226 -1.98 12.96 8.80
C LEU A 226 -3.23 12.62 9.63
N ASN A 227 -3.09 11.79 10.67
CA ASN A 227 -4.17 11.43 11.58
C ASN A 227 -4.74 12.62 12.36
N ARG A 228 -3.93 13.64 12.69
CA ARG A 228 -4.44 14.88 13.29
C ARG A 228 -5.30 15.64 12.28
N VAL A 229 -4.85 15.79 11.04
CA VAL A 229 -5.64 16.42 9.96
C VAL A 229 -6.96 15.67 9.72
N ILE A 230 -6.92 14.35 9.65
CA ILE A 230 -8.12 13.49 9.54
C ILE A 230 -9.11 13.74 10.68
N LYS A 231 -8.61 13.83 11.92
CA LYS A 231 -9.44 14.11 13.11
C LYS A 231 -10.05 15.51 13.07
N ILE A 232 -9.31 16.51 12.59
CA ILE A 232 -9.82 17.88 12.41
C ILE A 232 -10.97 17.87 11.42
N TYR A 233 -10.78 17.31 10.21
CA TYR A 233 -11.87 17.20 9.23
C TYR A 233 -13.10 16.47 9.78
N ARG A 234 -12.89 15.35 10.48
CA ARG A 234 -13.99 14.59 11.08
C ARG A 234 -14.73 15.39 12.15
N LYS A 235 -14.05 16.25 12.90
CA LYS A 235 -14.68 17.15 13.88
C LYS A 235 -15.50 18.21 13.15
N LEU A 236 -14.92 18.90 12.17
CA LEU A 236 -15.58 19.95 11.39
C LEU A 236 -16.87 19.44 10.71
N ASP A 237 -16.81 18.29 10.04
CA ASP A 237 -17.99 17.70 9.40
C ASP A 237 -19.08 17.34 10.43
N LYS A 238 -18.70 16.86 11.63
CA LYS A 238 -19.65 16.56 12.72
C LYS A 238 -20.30 17.81 13.30
N ASP A 239 -19.54 18.90 13.46
CA ASP A 239 -20.05 20.14 14.03
C ASP A 239 -21.04 20.79 13.05
N LYS A 240 -20.73 20.83 11.74
CA LYS A 240 -21.69 21.24 10.69
C LYS A 240 -22.99 20.42 10.72
N ASN A 241 -22.89 19.11 10.93
CA ASN A 241 -24.06 18.24 11.01
C ASN A 241 -24.94 18.51 12.25
N LYS A 242 -24.35 18.96 13.36
CA LYS A 242 -25.11 19.37 14.55
C LYS A 242 -25.83 20.70 14.30
N GLU A 243 -25.12 21.69 13.76
CA GLU A 243 -25.70 22.99 13.42
C GLU A 243 -26.90 22.87 12.46
N ASN A 244 -26.79 22.02 11.44
CA ASN A 244 -27.90 21.78 10.51
C ASN A 244 -29.10 21.10 11.21
N LYS A 245 -28.86 20.22 12.18
CA LYS A 245 -29.94 19.61 12.97
C LYS A 245 -30.66 20.60 13.86
N ASP A 246 -29.92 21.52 14.48
CA ASP A 246 -30.49 22.50 15.40
C ASP A 246 -31.32 23.54 14.63
N LYS A 247 -30.82 24.03 13.48
CA LYS A 247 -31.59 24.89 12.56
C LYS A 247 -32.90 24.24 12.06
N ASN A 248 -32.86 22.94 11.77
CA ASN A 248 -34.05 22.20 11.32
C ASN A 248 -35.07 21.92 12.43
N LYS A 249 -34.66 21.95 13.71
CA LYS A 249 -35.60 21.87 14.84
C LYS A 249 -36.31 23.20 15.09
N GLU A 250 -35.65 24.31 14.79
CA GLU A 250 -36.18 25.67 14.94
C GLU A 250 -37.14 26.05 13.79
N ASN A 251 -36.86 25.63 12.55
CA ASN A 251 -37.77 25.83 11.41
C ASN A 251 -38.75 24.66 11.23
N LYS A 252 -39.85 24.66 11.99
CA LYS A 252 -40.91 23.62 11.88
C LYS A 252 -41.82 23.74 10.65
N ASP A 253 -41.69 24.77 9.82
CA ASP A 253 -42.58 25.00 8.70
C ASP A 253 -41.87 25.14 7.35
N LYS A 254 -42.30 24.29 6.41
CA LYS A 254 -42.24 24.44 4.93
C LYS A 254 -40.86 24.36 4.26
N ASN A 255 -40.40 23.13 3.98
CA ASN A 255 -40.22 22.61 2.61
C ASN A 255 -39.60 21.20 2.63
N LYS A 256 -40.30 20.22 2.05
CA LYS A 256 -39.94 18.80 2.01
C LYS A 256 -38.79 18.45 1.04
N GLU A 257 -38.19 19.44 0.38
CA GLU A 257 -37.28 19.23 -0.76
C GLU A 257 -35.79 19.39 -0.45
N ASN A 258 -35.41 20.03 0.67
CA ASN A 258 -34.02 20.01 1.14
C ASN A 258 -33.86 18.96 2.25
N LYS A 259 -33.75 17.69 1.85
CA LYS A 259 -33.09 16.70 2.72
C LYS A 259 -31.62 17.11 2.81
N ASP A 260 -31.29 17.94 3.81
CA ASP A 260 -29.92 18.38 4.08
C ASP A 260 -28.97 17.17 4.08
N LYS A 261 -28.11 17.15 3.06
CA LYS A 261 -27.13 16.09 2.85
C LYS A 261 -26.18 16.16 4.04
N TYR A 262 -26.27 15.18 4.95
CA TYR A 262 -25.34 14.99 6.05
C TYR A 262 -23.90 15.09 5.50
N ASN A 263 -23.08 15.98 6.07
CA ASN A 263 -21.67 16.10 5.69
C ASN A 263 -20.96 14.79 6.02
N LYS A 264 -20.31 14.23 5.01
CA LYS A 264 -19.53 13.00 5.10
C LYS A 264 -18.05 13.35 5.15
N THR A 265 -17.29 12.54 5.90
CA THR A 265 -15.84 12.69 6.00
C THR A 265 -15.18 11.62 5.14
N TYR A 266 -14.96 11.95 3.87
CA TYR A 266 -14.24 11.12 2.91
C TYR A 266 -12.86 11.70 2.67
N ILE A 267 -11.83 10.89 2.90
CA ILE A 267 -10.44 11.33 2.84
C ILE A 267 -9.65 10.41 1.93
N VAL A 268 -8.84 10.99 1.05
CA VAL A 268 -7.85 10.25 0.27
C VAL A 268 -6.46 10.72 0.66
N LEU A 269 -5.62 9.78 1.10
CA LEU A 269 -4.21 10.01 1.39
C LEU A 269 -3.43 9.77 0.10
N ASP A 270 -2.87 10.83 -0.47
CA ASP A 270 -2.10 10.76 -1.72
C ASP A 270 -0.69 10.21 -1.45
N THR A 271 -0.51 8.96 -1.91
CA THR A 271 0.74 8.21 -2.03
C THR A 271 1.47 7.89 -0.72
N ILE A 272 1.02 6.84 -0.03
CA ILE A 272 1.73 6.18 1.07
C ILE A 272 2.85 5.30 0.49
N ARG A 273 4.08 5.51 0.95
CA ARG A 273 5.27 4.82 0.40
C ARG A 273 6.00 3.93 1.41
N ASN A 274 5.63 3.98 2.68
CA ASN A 274 6.21 3.13 3.72
C ASN A 274 5.14 2.18 4.30
N PRO A 275 5.42 0.87 4.41
CA PRO A 275 4.42 -0.12 4.82
C PRO A 275 3.98 0.03 6.29
N TYR A 276 4.84 0.60 7.14
CA TYR A 276 4.52 0.83 8.56
C TYR A 276 3.58 2.03 8.72
N GLU A 277 3.68 3.05 7.86
CA GLU A 277 2.68 4.13 7.77
C GLU A 277 1.32 3.60 7.31
N ALA A 278 1.28 2.71 6.31
CA ALA A 278 0.04 2.07 5.89
C ALA A 278 -0.56 1.21 7.01
N LYS A 279 0.28 0.42 7.71
CA LYS A 279 -0.11 -0.41 8.85
C LYS A 279 -0.71 0.42 9.97
N TYR A 280 -0.15 1.59 10.26
CA TYR A 280 -0.69 2.54 11.25
C TYR A 280 -2.17 2.85 10.98
N PHE A 281 -2.57 3.13 9.74
CA PHE A 281 -3.97 3.42 9.43
C PHE A 281 -4.85 2.17 9.43
N LYS A 282 -4.34 1.04 8.90
CA LYS A 282 -5.05 -0.26 8.90
C LYS A 282 -5.47 -0.71 10.31
N ASP A 283 -4.62 -0.46 11.30
CA ASP A 283 -4.88 -0.88 12.68
C ASP A 283 -5.82 0.05 13.45
N ARG A 284 -5.99 1.29 12.96
CA ARG A 284 -6.72 2.34 13.68
C ARG A 284 -8.10 2.64 13.12
N TYR A 285 -8.30 2.41 11.83
CA TYR A 285 -9.53 2.75 11.15
C TYR A 285 -10.10 1.53 10.45
N ALA A 286 -11.29 1.08 10.89
CA ALA A 286 -12.01 -0.01 10.24
C ALA A 286 -12.40 0.33 8.79
N SER A 287 -12.71 1.61 8.52
CA SER A 287 -13.05 2.15 7.19
C SER A 287 -11.84 2.68 6.40
N PHE A 288 -10.63 2.22 6.73
CA PHE A 288 -9.43 2.50 5.92
C PHE A 288 -9.18 1.38 4.93
N TYR A 289 -8.99 1.75 3.66
CA TYR A 289 -8.67 0.85 2.57
C TYR A 289 -7.34 1.28 1.95
N LEU A 290 -6.35 0.39 1.94
CA LEU A 290 -5.12 0.62 1.18
C LEU A 290 -5.35 0.15 -0.26
N VAL A 291 -5.20 1.05 -1.22
CA VAL A 291 -5.47 0.83 -2.64
C VAL A 291 -4.18 1.00 -3.42
N SER A 292 -3.72 -0.08 -4.05
CA SER A 292 -2.59 -0.04 -4.98
C SER A 292 -3.05 0.32 -6.39
N ILE A 293 -2.37 1.28 -7.02
CA ILE A 293 -2.51 1.58 -8.44
C ILE A 293 -1.30 0.99 -9.15
N ASN A 294 -1.55 0.06 -10.07
CA ASN A 294 -0.51 -0.63 -10.85
C ASN A 294 -0.63 -0.24 -12.31
N ALA A 295 0.50 0.03 -12.96
CA ALA A 295 0.57 0.32 -14.39
C ALA A 295 1.63 -0.58 -15.04
N PRO A 296 1.43 -1.01 -16.30
CA PRO A 296 2.45 -1.73 -17.05
C PRO A 296 3.77 -0.95 -17.07
N ASP A 297 4.89 -1.65 -16.91
CA ASP A 297 6.18 -0.97 -16.77
C ASP A 297 6.58 -0.18 -18.03
N SER A 298 6.28 -0.69 -19.23
CA SER A 298 6.51 0.03 -20.48
C SER A 298 5.74 1.34 -20.54
N ASP A 299 4.44 1.31 -20.27
CA ASP A 299 3.56 2.48 -20.38
C ASP A 299 3.83 3.49 -19.26
N ARG A 300 4.16 3.02 -18.05
CA ARG A 300 4.58 3.86 -16.92
C ARG A 300 5.88 4.61 -17.24
N LYS A 301 6.91 3.90 -17.73
CA LYS A 301 8.20 4.51 -18.08
C LYS A 301 8.03 5.54 -19.20
N LYS A 302 7.29 5.19 -20.26
CA LYS A 302 6.96 6.12 -21.34
C LYS A 302 6.25 7.38 -20.82
N TYR A 303 5.25 7.24 -19.96
CA TYR A 303 4.57 8.37 -19.34
C TYR A 303 5.50 9.29 -18.53
N LEU A 304 6.44 8.71 -17.78
CA LEU A 304 7.42 9.48 -17.00
C LEU A 304 8.39 10.26 -17.90
N GLN A 305 8.84 9.64 -18.99
CA GLN A 305 9.71 10.28 -19.97
C GLN A 305 8.98 11.42 -20.71
N GLU A 306 7.76 11.18 -21.18
CA GLU A 306 7.00 12.16 -21.98
C GLU A 306 6.49 13.36 -21.15
N LYS A 307 6.04 13.12 -19.91
CA LYS A 307 5.40 14.17 -19.10
C LYS A 307 6.35 14.90 -18.16
N TYR A 308 7.36 14.21 -17.64
CA TYR A 308 8.27 14.74 -16.63
C TYR A 308 9.73 14.82 -17.10
N SER A 309 10.01 14.45 -18.35
CA SER A 309 11.34 14.50 -18.96
C SER A 309 12.39 13.71 -18.16
N PHE A 310 11.98 12.64 -17.47
CA PHE A 310 12.92 11.78 -16.74
C PHE A 310 13.79 10.98 -17.70
N SER A 311 15.09 10.91 -17.40
CA SER A 311 16.00 10.00 -18.11
C SER A 311 15.75 8.54 -17.72
N TYR A 312 16.34 7.60 -18.46
CA TYR A 312 16.28 6.18 -18.10
C TYR A 312 16.91 5.92 -16.73
N SER A 313 18.07 6.54 -16.45
CA SER A 313 18.76 6.43 -15.17
C SER A 313 17.94 7.03 -14.02
N ASP A 314 17.24 8.15 -14.23
CA ASP A 314 16.38 8.73 -13.19
C ASP A 314 15.27 7.77 -12.75
N ILE A 315 14.68 7.05 -13.71
CA ILE A 315 13.62 6.08 -13.45
C ILE A 315 14.18 4.86 -12.73
N GLU A 316 15.37 4.39 -13.12
CA GLU A 316 16.04 3.25 -12.49
C GLU A 316 16.41 3.55 -11.03
N ASP A 317 17.06 4.69 -10.77
CA ASP A 317 17.41 5.15 -9.42
C ASP A 317 16.17 5.26 -8.52
N MET A 318 15.08 5.78 -9.08
CA MET A 318 13.80 5.91 -8.38
C MET A 318 13.16 4.55 -8.09
N ASP A 319 13.15 3.64 -9.07
CA ASP A 319 12.59 2.30 -8.92
C ASP A 319 13.39 1.48 -7.87
N ILE A 320 14.73 1.61 -7.86
CA ILE A 320 15.60 1.01 -6.84
C ILE A 320 15.23 1.57 -5.47
N ARG A 321 15.14 2.89 -5.33
CA ARG A 321 14.80 3.53 -4.05
C ARG A 321 13.40 3.18 -3.54
N GLU A 322 12.44 2.98 -4.43
CA GLU A 322 11.06 2.58 -4.08
C GLU A 322 10.92 1.09 -3.73
N SER A 323 11.89 0.26 -4.11
CA SER A 323 11.89 -1.18 -3.82
C SER A 323 12.15 -1.51 -2.35
N GLY A 324 12.73 -0.55 -1.60
CA GLY A 324 13.23 -0.76 -0.24
C GLY A 324 14.63 -1.38 -0.17
N GLU A 325 15.28 -1.66 -1.31
CA GLU A 325 16.66 -2.12 -1.36
C GLU A 325 17.62 -0.93 -1.15
N ARG A 326 18.46 -0.99 -0.10
CA ARG A 326 19.58 -0.05 0.13
C ARG A 326 20.92 -0.77 0.04
N GLU A 327 21.95 -0.06 -0.41
CA GLU A 327 23.33 -0.55 -0.50
C GLU A 327 23.93 -0.82 0.89
N SER A 328 23.65 0.04 1.89
CA SER A 328 24.00 -0.23 3.30
C SER A 328 22.86 -0.96 4.00
N LYS A 329 23.17 -2.12 4.59
CA LYS A 329 22.24 -2.92 5.41
C LYS A 329 22.33 -2.55 6.88
N ASP A 330 22.15 -1.27 7.17
CA ASP A 330 22.08 -0.84 8.56
C ASP A 330 20.82 -1.39 9.21
N LYS A 331 20.87 -1.66 10.51
CA LYS A 331 19.90 -2.48 11.24
C LYS A 331 18.44 -2.05 11.03
N TYR A 332 18.18 -0.75 10.87
CA TYR A 332 16.84 -0.16 10.77
C TYR A 332 16.53 0.47 9.41
N SER A 333 17.43 0.34 8.44
CA SER A 333 17.30 0.94 7.10
C SER A 333 15.97 0.57 6.40
N GLU A 334 15.53 -0.68 6.52
CA GLU A 334 14.26 -1.19 5.97
C GLU A 334 13.01 -0.59 6.63
N LEU A 335 13.12 -0.08 7.87
CA LEU A 335 12.01 0.59 8.56
C LEU A 335 11.83 2.02 8.06
N ILE A 336 12.95 2.70 7.77
CA ILE A 336 13.01 4.11 7.41
C ILE A 336 12.73 4.30 5.92
N ALA A 337 13.32 3.45 5.07
CA ALA A 337 13.24 3.62 3.62
C ALA A 337 11.81 3.53 3.09
N PRO A 338 11.50 4.19 1.95
CA PRO A 338 10.31 3.88 1.19
C PRO A 338 10.37 2.43 0.71
N ASN A 339 9.25 1.72 0.82
CA ASN A 339 9.09 0.37 0.31
C ASN A 339 7.70 0.22 -0.30
N VAL A 340 7.56 0.73 -1.52
CA VAL A 340 6.30 0.75 -2.28
C VAL A 340 5.88 -0.66 -2.63
N LYS A 341 6.85 -1.54 -2.92
CA LYS A 341 6.59 -2.96 -3.18
C LYS A 341 5.83 -3.61 -2.03
N ARG A 342 6.31 -3.43 -0.79
CA ARG A 342 5.64 -3.95 0.39
C ARG A 342 4.28 -3.29 0.63
N CYS A 343 4.12 -2.00 0.31
CA CYS A 343 2.80 -1.34 0.36
C CYS A 343 1.80 -1.98 -0.63
N ILE A 344 2.24 -2.31 -1.85
CA ILE A 344 1.41 -3.01 -2.84
C ILE A 344 1.03 -4.39 -2.32
N GLU A 345 2.01 -5.17 -1.81
CA GLU A 345 1.77 -6.52 -1.25
C GLU A 345 0.71 -6.56 -0.13
N ILE A 346 0.67 -5.52 0.72
CA ILE A 346 -0.27 -5.44 1.83
C ILE A 346 -1.54 -4.68 1.47
N SER A 347 -1.75 -4.25 0.21
CA SER A 347 -2.94 -3.53 -0.21
C SER A 347 -4.20 -4.39 -0.12
N ASP A 348 -5.32 -3.73 0.18
CA ASP A 348 -6.64 -4.37 0.24
C ASP A 348 -7.28 -4.46 -1.15
N ILE A 349 -6.94 -3.51 -2.02
CA ILE A 349 -7.51 -3.37 -3.37
C ILE A 349 -6.37 -3.12 -4.36
N HIS A 350 -6.41 -3.80 -5.48
CA HIS A 350 -5.46 -3.66 -6.58
C HIS A 350 -6.18 -3.15 -7.82
N ILE A 351 -5.81 -1.95 -8.28
CA ILE A 351 -6.39 -1.28 -9.44
C ILE A 351 -5.37 -1.24 -10.56
N PHE A 352 -5.83 -1.56 -11.77
CA PHE A 352 -5.03 -1.48 -12.99
C PHE A 352 -5.22 -0.13 -13.67
N ASN A 353 -4.13 0.60 -13.91
CA ASN A 353 -4.12 1.79 -14.74
C ASN A 353 -3.32 1.50 -16.02
N PRO A 354 -3.98 1.29 -17.17
CA PRO A 354 -3.31 0.95 -18.41
C PRO A 354 -2.31 2.00 -18.89
N ARG A 355 -2.51 3.28 -18.54
CA ARG A 355 -1.70 4.44 -19.00
C ARG A 355 -1.66 4.66 -20.52
N ASN A 356 -2.28 3.79 -21.31
CA ASN A 356 -2.29 3.81 -22.77
C ASN A 356 -3.72 3.97 -23.36
N GLU A 357 -4.62 4.55 -22.57
CA GLU A 357 -6.02 4.79 -22.95
C GLU A 357 -6.19 6.05 -23.83
N PRO A 358 -7.22 6.11 -24.69
CA PRO A 358 -7.62 7.35 -25.37
C PRO A 358 -8.11 8.40 -24.36
N GLN A 359 -7.21 9.31 -23.95
CA GLN A 359 -7.39 10.62 -23.29
C GLN A 359 -8.31 10.77 -22.05
N ASN A 360 -8.87 9.74 -21.43
CA ASN A 360 -9.81 9.93 -20.30
C ASN A 360 -9.64 9.02 -19.07
N GLN A 361 -8.70 8.07 -19.10
CA GLN A 361 -8.39 7.17 -17.97
C GLN A 361 -9.63 6.41 -17.46
N ASN A 362 -10.52 6.02 -18.37
CA ASN A 362 -11.80 5.41 -18.05
C ASN A 362 -11.65 4.08 -17.29
N VAL A 363 -10.63 3.28 -17.59
CA VAL A 363 -10.37 2.02 -16.87
C VAL A 363 -10.03 2.30 -15.41
N LEU A 364 -9.20 3.30 -15.14
CA LEU A 364 -8.89 3.73 -13.76
C LEU A 364 -10.15 4.24 -13.04
N LYS A 365 -10.89 5.16 -13.68
CA LYS A 365 -12.12 5.74 -13.12
C LYS A 365 -13.15 4.65 -12.82
N ALA A 366 -13.40 3.75 -13.76
CA ALA A 366 -14.40 2.71 -13.60
C ALA A 366 -14.10 1.76 -12.44
N GLN A 367 -12.84 1.37 -12.24
CA GLN A 367 -12.44 0.57 -11.07
C GLN A 367 -12.58 1.35 -9.76
N LEU A 368 -12.23 2.65 -9.73
CA LEU A 368 -12.44 3.47 -8.54
C LEU A 368 -13.94 3.53 -8.18
N ILE A 369 -14.81 3.73 -9.17
CA ILE A 369 -16.26 3.73 -9.00
C ILE A 369 -16.78 2.39 -8.45
N TRP A 370 -16.27 1.28 -8.98
CA TRP A 370 -16.62 -0.06 -8.53
C TRP A 370 -16.40 -0.21 -7.02
N TYR A 371 -15.19 0.09 -6.55
CA TYR A 371 -14.87 -0.07 -5.13
C TYR A 371 -15.46 1.01 -4.25
N LEU A 372 -15.59 2.26 -4.70
CA LEU A 372 -16.27 3.31 -3.96
C LEU A 372 -17.73 2.96 -3.65
N SER A 373 -18.42 2.34 -4.59
CA SER A 373 -19.80 1.87 -4.41
C SER A 373 -19.86 0.79 -3.33
N LEU A 374 -18.95 -0.18 -3.39
CA LEU A 374 -18.87 -1.25 -2.40
C LEU A 374 -18.43 -0.78 -1.01
N MET A 375 -17.57 0.26 -0.91
CA MET A 375 -17.22 0.85 0.38
C MET A 375 -18.43 1.52 1.05
N LYS A 376 -19.32 2.12 0.24
CA LYS A 376 -20.55 2.77 0.70
C LYS A 376 -21.67 1.77 0.97
N HIS A 377 -21.74 0.72 0.17
CA HIS A 377 -22.76 -0.33 0.23
C HIS A 377 -22.12 -1.71 -0.01
N PRO A 378 -21.57 -2.33 1.04
CA PRO A 378 -21.03 -3.67 0.94
C PRO A 378 -22.07 -4.68 0.43
N GLY A 379 -21.63 -5.64 -0.37
CA GLY A 379 -22.49 -6.70 -0.91
C GLY A 379 -23.44 -6.27 -2.04
N LEU A 380 -23.34 -5.03 -2.56
CA LEU A 380 -24.18 -4.55 -3.67
C LEU A 380 -24.05 -5.41 -4.94
N ILE A 381 -22.87 -5.99 -5.15
CA ILE A 381 -22.59 -6.98 -6.20
C ILE A 381 -21.71 -8.10 -5.64
N THR A 382 -21.72 -9.26 -6.29
CA THR A 382 -20.86 -10.39 -5.93
C THR A 382 -19.42 -10.20 -6.46
N PRO A 383 -18.40 -10.75 -5.76
CA PRO A 383 -17.01 -10.71 -6.22
C PRO A 383 -16.78 -11.46 -7.55
N THR A 384 -15.80 -11.00 -8.31
CA THR A 384 -15.37 -11.64 -9.57
C THR A 384 -14.67 -13.00 -9.31
N PRO A 385 -14.61 -13.91 -10.30
CA PRO A 385 -13.84 -15.15 -10.15
C PRO A 385 -12.36 -14.91 -9.80
N LEU A 386 -11.74 -13.88 -10.37
CA LEU A 386 -10.36 -13.48 -10.05
C LEU A 386 -10.21 -13.16 -8.55
N GLU A 387 -11.11 -12.34 -7.99
CA GLU A 387 -11.08 -11.97 -6.57
C GLU A 387 -11.34 -13.17 -5.66
N ARG A 388 -12.34 -14.02 -5.98
CA ARG A 388 -12.64 -15.19 -5.15
C ARG A 388 -11.45 -16.13 -5.04
N VAL A 389 -10.81 -16.44 -6.16
CA VAL A 389 -9.69 -17.39 -6.18
C VAL A 389 -8.44 -16.76 -5.56
N MET A 390 -8.13 -15.49 -5.85
CA MET A 390 -7.00 -14.82 -5.22
C MET A 390 -7.21 -14.63 -3.72
N GLN A 391 -8.44 -14.39 -3.25
CA GLN A 391 -8.73 -14.33 -1.81
C GLN A 391 -8.39 -15.66 -1.13
N LEU A 392 -8.68 -16.81 -1.76
CA LEU A 392 -8.31 -18.11 -1.21
C LEU A 392 -6.79 -18.28 -1.13
N ALA A 393 -6.05 -17.89 -2.16
CA ALA A 393 -4.58 -17.87 -2.13
C ALA A 393 -4.07 -16.95 -1.02
N TYR A 394 -4.68 -15.77 -0.89
CA TYR A 394 -4.33 -14.77 0.12
C TYR A 394 -4.60 -15.27 1.54
N THR A 395 -5.69 -16.00 1.77
CA THR A 395 -5.98 -16.65 3.05
C THR A 395 -5.02 -17.81 3.30
N ALA A 396 -4.74 -18.66 2.30
CA ALA A 396 -3.84 -19.80 2.43
C ALA A 396 -2.42 -19.39 2.87
N LYS A 397 -1.94 -18.21 2.45
CA LYS A 397 -0.63 -17.69 2.87
C LYS A 397 -0.47 -17.59 4.39
N MET A 398 -1.56 -17.43 5.14
CA MET A 398 -1.54 -17.33 6.60
C MET A 398 -1.15 -18.66 7.29
N ASN A 399 -1.24 -19.79 6.56
CA ASN A 399 -0.77 -21.09 7.02
C ASN A 399 0.76 -21.27 6.84
N SER A 400 1.46 -20.30 6.24
CA SER A 400 2.90 -20.37 5.99
C SER A 400 3.68 -20.56 7.28
N GLY A 401 4.39 -21.69 7.37
CA GLY A 401 5.38 -21.97 8.39
C GLY A 401 6.73 -21.28 8.17
N CYS A 402 6.94 -20.69 6.99
CA CYS A 402 8.12 -19.89 6.70
C CYS A 402 8.04 -18.51 7.35
N ILE A 403 9.12 -18.10 8.03
CA ILE A 403 9.21 -16.80 8.70
C ILE A 403 9.79 -15.69 7.82
N SER A 404 10.35 -16.03 6.65
CA SER A 404 10.96 -15.04 5.75
C SER A 404 9.95 -14.42 4.79
N ARG A 405 9.01 -15.22 4.28
CA ARG A 405 7.92 -14.76 3.40
C ARG A 405 6.69 -15.61 3.65
N GLN A 406 5.52 -15.04 3.41
CA GLN A 406 4.24 -15.75 3.47
C GLN A 406 3.59 -15.67 2.10
N VAL A 407 3.51 -16.81 1.43
CA VAL A 407 3.00 -16.94 0.06
C VAL A 407 1.92 -18.01 0.06
N GLY A 408 0.83 -17.73 -0.64
CA GLY A 408 -0.22 -18.71 -0.90
C GLY A 408 -0.46 -18.82 -2.41
N ALA A 409 -0.88 -20.01 -2.84
CA ALA A 409 -1.15 -20.32 -4.23
C ALA A 409 -2.41 -21.19 -4.36
N VAL A 410 -3.13 -21.03 -5.47
CA VAL A 410 -4.31 -21.83 -5.82
C VAL A 410 -4.22 -22.19 -7.29
N ILE A 411 -4.52 -23.45 -7.61
CA ILE A 411 -4.60 -23.93 -8.99
C ILE A 411 -6.06 -24.20 -9.31
N THR A 412 -6.50 -23.72 -10.47
CA THR A 412 -7.86 -23.96 -10.99
C THR A 412 -7.82 -24.56 -12.38
N ASP A 413 -8.95 -25.10 -12.82
CA ASP A 413 -9.19 -25.32 -14.25
C ASP A 413 -9.50 -24.01 -15.00
N SER A 414 -9.94 -24.14 -16.25
CA SER A 414 -10.36 -23.04 -17.11
C SER A 414 -11.55 -22.24 -16.53
N ASP A 415 -12.41 -22.88 -15.74
CA ASP A 415 -13.66 -22.32 -15.22
C ASP A 415 -13.55 -21.82 -13.78
N TYR A 416 -12.32 -21.65 -13.29
CA TYR A 416 -12.00 -21.19 -11.92
C TYR A 416 -12.42 -22.18 -10.83
N SER A 417 -12.65 -23.47 -11.15
CA SER A 417 -12.88 -24.50 -10.14
C SER A 417 -11.56 -24.91 -9.51
N ILE A 418 -11.50 -24.89 -8.18
CA ILE A 418 -10.28 -25.15 -7.42
C ILE A 418 -9.88 -26.62 -7.55
N LYS A 419 -8.62 -26.87 -7.90
CA LYS A 419 -8.01 -28.20 -7.98
C LYS A 419 -7.00 -28.43 -6.85
N ALA A 420 -6.27 -27.41 -6.43
CA ALA A 420 -5.32 -27.49 -5.32
C ALA A 420 -5.06 -26.13 -4.69
N ILE A 421 -4.64 -26.14 -3.42
CA ILE A 421 -4.29 -24.94 -2.64
C ILE A 421 -2.96 -25.20 -1.93
N GLY A 422 -1.98 -24.30 -2.08
CA GLY A 422 -0.68 -24.41 -1.46
C GLY A 422 -0.29 -23.16 -0.68
N TRP A 423 0.61 -23.33 0.27
CA TRP A 423 1.31 -22.26 0.97
C TRP A 423 2.74 -22.72 1.22
N ASN A 424 3.66 -21.77 1.40
CA ASN A 424 5.05 -22.11 1.60
C ASN A 424 5.28 -22.65 3.02
N ASP A 425 5.76 -23.90 3.10
CA ASP A 425 5.99 -24.59 4.37
C ASP A 425 7.02 -25.70 4.20
N VAL A 426 7.54 -26.22 5.31
CA VAL A 426 8.46 -27.36 5.31
C VAL A 426 7.80 -28.63 4.80
N ALA A 427 8.59 -29.66 4.48
CA ALA A 427 8.07 -30.94 4.04
C ALA A 427 7.11 -31.56 5.08
N LYS A 428 6.09 -32.28 4.60
CA LYS A 428 5.04 -32.88 5.45
C LYS A 428 5.65 -33.68 6.61
N GLY A 429 5.21 -33.38 7.83
CA GLY A 429 5.64 -34.06 9.05
C GLY A 429 6.83 -33.42 9.75
N GLN A 430 7.50 -32.44 9.13
CA GLN A 430 8.57 -31.68 9.79
C GLN A 430 8.00 -30.48 10.56
N VAL A 431 8.72 -30.02 11.59
CA VAL A 431 8.35 -28.82 12.34
C VAL A 431 8.64 -27.55 11.51
N PRO A 432 7.62 -26.68 11.30
CA PRO A 432 7.75 -25.38 10.65
C PRO A 432 8.76 -24.43 11.28
N CYS A 433 9.30 -23.48 10.51
CA CYS A 433 10.32 -22.55 10.98
C CYS A 433 9.82 -21.64 12.11
N ASN A 434 8.56 -21.20 12.07
CA ASN A 434 7.94 -20.36 13.10
C ASN A 434 7.72 -21.08 14.45
N LEU A 435 7.71 -22.42 14.46
CA LEU A 435 7.54 -23.25 15.67
C LEU A 435 8.87 -23.76 16.24
N ARG A 436 9.99 -23.37 15.64
CA ARG A 436 11.35 -23.68 16.09
C ARG A 436 11.91 -22.47 16.81
N SER A 437 12.92 -22.67 17.67
CA SER A 437 13.54 -21.55 18.38
C SER A 437 15.04 -21.73 18.53
N LEU A 438 15.75 -20.59 18.62
CA LEU A 438 17.18 -20.56 18.93
C LEU A 438 17.46 -21.30 20.24
N LYS A 439 16.67 -21.04 21.29
CA LYS A 439 16.79 -21.76 22.58
C LYS A 439 16.67 -23.27 22.41
N GLY A 440 15.74 -23.74 21.59
CA GLY A 440 15.54 -25.16 21.38
C GLY A 440 16.68 -25.83 20.61
N VAL A 441 17.19 -25.21 19.54
CA VAL A 441 18.29 -25.79 18.75
C VAL A 441 19.60 -25.79 19.53
N THR A 442 19.88 -24.77 20.35
CA THR A 442 21.11 -24.68 21.14
C THR A 442 21.16 -25.66 22.30
N ASN A 443 20.00 -26.16 22.76
CA ASN A 443 19.89 -27.16 23.82
C ASN A 443 19.85 -28.60 23.28
N HIS A 444 20.04 -28.81 21.97
CA HIS A 444 20.10 -30.11 21.30
C HIS A 444 18.88 -31.02 21.56
N SER A 445 17.73 -30.46 21.92
CA SER A 445 16.73 -31.17 22.71
C SER A 445 15.84 -32.16 21.94
N CYS A 446 15.85 -32.15 20.60
CA CYS A 446 14.85 -32.92 19.84
C CYS A 446 15.28 -33.25 18.40
N ASN A 447 15.44 -34.54 18.08
CA ASN A 447 15.78 -35.03 16.73
C ASN A 447 14.61 -34.98 15.73
N THR A 448 13.36 -34.83 16.20
CA THR A 448 12.18 -34.65 15.33
C THR A 448 11.99 -33.18 14.93
N THR A 449 12.47 -32.25 15.76
CA THR A 449 12.37 -30.80 15.52
C THR A 449 13.61 -30.23 14.82
N TYR A 450 14.80 -30.70 15.20
CA TYR A 450 16.09 -30.21 14.72
C TYR A 450 16.84 -31.29 13.94
N SER A 451 17.29 -30.93 12.72
CA SER A 451 18.04 -31.86 11.88
C SER A 451 19.34 -32.29 12.57
N GLU A 452 19.88 -33.43 12.17
CA GLU A 452 21.19 -33.88 12.63
C GLU A 452 22.28 -32.83 12.38
N TYR A 453 22.26 -32.18 11.22
CA TYR A 453 23.17 -31.09 10.89
C TYR A 453 23.09 -29.95 11.92
N GLU A 454 21.90 -29.43 12.19
CA GLU A 454 21.73 -28.33 13.15
C GLU A 454 22.13 -28.70 14.58
N ARG A 455 21.99 -29.97 14.96
CA ARG A 455 22.34 -30.46 16.30
C ARG A 455 23.82 -30.78 16.47
N ASN A 456 24.56 -31.03 15.39
CA ASN A 456 25.92 -31.57 15.46
C ASN A 456 26.98 -30.69 14.75
N ASN A 457 26.58 -29.64 14.03
CA ASN A 457 27.51 -28.73 13.37
C ASN A 457 27.94 -27.59 14.31
N ASP A 458 29.22 -27.58 14.69
CA ASP A 458 29.76 -26.59 15.64
C ASP A 458 29.66 -25.14 15.13
N ASN A 459 29.91 -24.92 13.83
CA ASN A 459 29.81 -23.58 13.24
C ASN A 459 28.37 -23.06 13.30
N PHE A 460 27.40 -23.93 12.99
CA PHE A 460 25.99 -23.61 13.07
C PHE A 460 25.55 -23.27 14.49
N LEU A 461 25.89 -24.12 15.46
CA LEU A 461 25.54 -23.93 16.87
C LEU A 461 26.21 -22.69 17.46
N LYS A 462 27.47 -22.40 17.07
CA LYS A 462 28.17 -21.18 17.48
C LYS A 462 27.44 -19.93 17.02
N GLU A 463 27.02 -19.87 15.76
CA GLU A 463 26.26 -18.74 15.23
C GLU A 463 24.85 -18.65 15.84
N ALA A 464 24.16 -19.78 16.04
CA ALA A 464 22.85 -19.80 16.69
C ALA A 464 22.91 -19.29 18.15
N ARG A 465 23.91 -19.72 18.93
CA ARG A 465 24.15 -19.22 20.30
C ARG A 465 24.49 -17.74 20.30
N PHE A 466 25.30 -17.29 19.34
CA PHE A 466 25.60 -15.87 19.17
C PHE A 466 24.33 -15.06 18.96
N GLN A 467 23.47 -15.43 18.00
CA GLN A 467 22.19 -14.74 17.77
C GLN A 467 21.28 -14.75 19.00
N LEU A 468 21.19 -15.90 19.70
CA LEU A 468 20.40 -16.02 20.92
C LEU A 468 20.86 -14.99 21.98
N SER A 469 22.17 -14.92 22.23
CA SER A 469 22.75 -13.98 23.19
C SER A 469 22.50 -12.50 22.84
N GLN A 470 22.36 -12.16 21.55
CA GLN A 470 22.06 -10.79 21.14
C GLN A 470 20.59 -10.45 21.41
N ILE A 471 19.68 -11.41 21.18
CA ILE A 471 18.24 -11.20 21.38
C ILE A 471 17.87 -11.19 22.86
N GLU A 472 18.46 -12.08 23.67
CA GLU A 472 18.20 -12.16 25.12
C GLU A 472 18.57 -10.89 25.86
N LYS A 473 19.58 -10.14 25.41
CA LYS A 473 19.95 -8.83 25.96
C LYS A 473 18.85 -7.76 25.79
N VAL A 474 17.92 -7.96 24.86
CA VAL A 474 16.99 -6.92 24.40
C VAL A 474 15.51 -7.35 24.55
N SER A 475 15.21 -8.61 24.88
CA SER A 475 13.83 -9.11 24.89
C SER A 475 13.49 -10.01 26.09
N GLU A 476 12.62 -9.50 26.97
CA GLU A 476 11.98 -10.26 28.06
C GLU A 476 10.49 -10.60 27.74
N SER A 477 10.10 -10.55 26.47
CA SER A 477 8.68 -10.48 26.07
C SER A 477 7.93 -11.82 26.04
N GLY A 478 8.47 -12.91 26.59
CA GLY A 478 7.85 -14.25 26.53
C GLY A 478 7.70 -14.83 25.11
N ARG A 479 8.31 -14.19 24.10
CA ARG A 479 8.23 -14.58 22.69
C ARG A 479 9.17 -15.74 22.37
N SER A 480 8.75 -16.60 21.44
CA SER A 480 9.64 -17.60 20.84
C SER A 480 10.63 -16.92 19.89
N PHE A 481 11.93 -17.20 20.06
CA PHE A 481 12.99 -16.67 19.19
C PHE A 481 13.19 -17.59 17.99
N ALA A 482 12.24 -17.56 17.05
CA ALA A 482 12.32 -18.32 15.81
C ALA A 482 13.52 -17.88 14.95
N TYR A 483 14.05 -18.81 14.15
CA TYR A 483 15.20 -18.55 13.28
C TYR A 483 15.00 -19.14 11.88
N CYS A 484 15.67 -18.54 10.91
CA CYS A 484 15.70 -19.03 9.53
C CYS A 484 17.04 -19.76 9.30
N PHE A 485 16.98 -21.08 9.07
CA PHE A 485 18.16 -21.89 8.80
C PHE A 485 19.02 -21.29 7.68
N LYS A 486 18.39 -20.89 6.56
CA LYS A 486 19.06 -20.25 5.42
C LYS A 486 19.88 -19.01 5.83
N SER A 487 19.33 -18.18 6.71
CA SER A 487 20.01 -16.94 7.13
C SER A 487 21.27 -17.23 7.97
N ILE A 488 21.20 -18.22 8.87
CA ILE A 488 22.36 -18.66 9.65
C ILE A 488 23.40 -19.29 8.72
N GLN A 489 22.97 -20.20 7.84
CA GLN A 489 23.87 -20.91 6.94
C GLN A 489 24.59 -19.97 5.97
N ASN A 490 23.88 -19.03 5.34
CA ASN A 490 24.50 -18.06 4.44
C ASN A 490 25.52 -17.16 5.14
N LYS A 491 25.36 -16.90 6.45
CA LYS A 491 26.34 -16.14 7.23
C LYS A 491 27.60 -16.97 7.50
N ILE A 492 27.46 -18.27 7.71
CA ILE A 492 28.59 -19.20 7.88
C ILE A 492 29.35 -19.37 6.57
N ASP A 493 28.63 -19.56 5.46
CA ASP A 493 29.22 -19.80 4.14
C ASP A 493 29.79 -18.52 3.52
N GLY A 494 29.45 -17.34 4.07
CA GLY A 494 29.88 -16.04 3.54
C GLY A 494 29.26 -15.67 2.18
N GLN A 495 28.30 -16.46 1.68
CA GLN A 495 27.65 -16.26 0.39
C GLN A 495 26.14 -16.45 0.46
N LYS A 496 25.41 -15.77 -0.42
CA LYS A 496 23.96 -15.94 -0.53
C LYS A 496 23.65 -17.21 -1.31
N ASN A 497 23.02 -18.18 -0.67
CA ASN A 497 22.44 -19.33 -1.34
C ASN A 497 20.93 -19.40 -1.10
N GLN A 498 20.15 -19.55 -2.18
CA GLN A 498 18.69 -19.62 -2.11
C GLN A 498 18.17 -21.05 -1.87
N VAL A 499 18.98 -22.09 -2.11
CA VAL A 499 18.54 -23.49 -1.97
C VAL A 499 18.54 -24.01 -0.52
N HIS A 500 19.19 -23.30 0.42
CA HIS A 500 19.19 -23.68 1.84
C HIS A 500 17.87 -23.40 2.58
N THR A 501 16.80 -22.99 1.87
CA THR A 501 15.48 -22.87 2.49
C THR A 501 14.94 -24.25 2.89
N ARG A 502 14.36 -24.36 4.08
CA ARG A 502 13.64 -25.57 4.51
C ARG A 502 12.24 -25.66 3.93
N SER A 503 11.65 -24.51 3.58
CA SER A 503 10.28 -24.43 3.10
C SER A 503 10.23 -24.64 1.59
N LEU A 504 9.33 -25.52 1.16
CA LEU A 504 8.82 -25.59 -0.20
C LEU A 504 8.06 -24.31 -0.52
N HIS A 505 7.98 -23.96 -1.80
CA HIS A 505 7.20 -22.81 -2.26
C HIS A 505 5.70 -23.14 -2.27
N ALA A 506 4.86 -22.10 -2.26
CA ALA A 506 3.41 -22.26 -2.23
C ALA A 506 2.88 -22.94 -3.49
N GLU A 507 3.39 -22.53 -4.65
CA GLU A 507 3.07 -23.06 -5.96
C GLU A 507 3.50 -24.53 -6.05
N GLU A 508 4.70 -24.85 -5.55
CA GLU A 508 5.20 -26.22 -5.49
C GLU A 508 4.32 -27.11 -4.62
N ASN A 509 3.91 -26.64 -3.45
CA ASN A 509 2.99 -27.40 -2.60
C ASN A 509 1.62 -27.60 -3.28
N ALA A 510 1.10 -26.62 -4.01
CA ALA A 510 -0.13 -26.78 -4.78
C ALA A 510 0.03 -27.85 -5.88
N PHE A 511 1.16 -27.86 -6.61
CA PHE A 511 1.45 -28.90 -7.61
C PHE A 511 1.60 -30.29 -6.97
N LEU A 512 2.29 -30.39 -5.84
CA LEU A 512 2.48 -31.66 -5.14
C LEU A 512 1.17 -32.23 -4.61
N GLN A 513 0.20 -31.40 -4.21
CA GLN A 513 -1.13 -31.89 -3.82
C GLN A 513 -1.84 -32.60 -4.97
N LEU A 514 -1.77 -32.03 -6.18
CA LEU A 514 -2.35 -32.66 -7.38
C LEU A 514 -1.73 -34.02 -7.65
N ALA A 515 -0.41 -34.12 -7.55
CA ALA A 515 0.32 -35.37 -7.76
C ALA A 515 0.04 -36.41 -6.65
N LYS A 516 -0.05 -35.96 -5.40
CA LYS A 516 -0.18 -36.83 -4.22
C LYS A 516 -1.55 -37.49 -4.11
N TYR A 517 -2.62 -36.74 -4.38
CA TYR A 517 -3.99 -37.21 -4.16
C TYR A 517 -4.67 -37.69 -5.45
N GLY A 518 -4.03 -37.50 -6.61
CA GLY A 518 -4.62 -37.73 -7.91
C GLY A 518 -5.58 -36.61 -8.30
N SER A 519 -5.49 -36.15 -9.54
CA SER A 519 -6.40 -35.13 -10.08
C SER A 519 -6.69 -35.39 -11.56
N VAL A 520 -7.80 -34.84 -12.06
CA VAL A 520 -8.28 -34.97 -13.45
C VAL A 520 -7.43 -34.22 -14.50
N GLY A 521 -6.19 -33.86 -14.17
CA GLY A 521 -5.32 -33.01 -14.99
C GLY A 521 -5.59 -31.51 -14.79
N ILE A 522 -4.57 -30.69 -15.06
CA ILE A 522 -4.61 -29.22 -14.92
C ILE A 522 -4.11 -28.48 -16.18
N GLU A 523 -3.94 -29.21 -17.28
CA GLU A 523 -3.61 -28.62 -18.57
C GLU A 523 -4.74 -27.66 -19.00
N GLY A 524 -4.39 -26.46 -19.46
CA GLY A 524 -5.37 -25.40 -19.72
C GLY A 524 -5.80 -24.60 -18.49
N GLY A 525 -5.36 -25.00 -17.30
CA GLY A 525 -5.71 -24.39 -16.02
C GLY A 525 -5.01 -23.05 -15.74
N LYS A 526 -5.26 -22.52 -14.55
CA LYS A 526 -4.73 -21.24 -14.08
C LYS A 526 -4.02 -21.40 -12.73
N LEU A 527 -2.96 -20.63 -12.53
CA LEU A 527 -2.23 -20.53 -11.26
C LEU A 527 -2.45 -19.13 -10.67
N PHE A 528 -3.03 -19.07 -9.48
CA PHE A 528 -3.11 -17.86 -8.67
C PHE A 528 -2.04 -17.92 -7.59
N THR A 529 -1.26 -16.87 -7.40
CA THR A 529 -0.23 -16.81 -6.37
C THR A 529 -0.09 -15.41 -5.79
N THR A 530 0.16 -15.29 -4.49
CA THR A 530 0.32 -13.97 -3.86
C THR A 530 1.66 -13.30 -4.19
N ALA A 531 2.61 -14.05 -4.76
CA ALA A 531 3.89 -13.55 -5.29
C ALA A 531 4.20 -14.30 -6.59
N SER A 532 4.73 -13.62 -7.61
CA SER A 532 4.95 -14.28 -8.90
C SER A 532 5.92 -15.47 -8.78
N PRO A 533 5.81 -16.49 -9.64
CA PRO A 533 6.63 -17.70 -9.52
C PRO A 533 8.13 -17.40 -9.67
N CYS A 534 8.95 -18.06 -8.85
CA CYS A 534 10.40 -18.15 -9.09
C CYS A 534 10.71 -19.02 -10.33
N GLU A 535 11.96 -19.11 -10.74
CA GLU A 535 12.40 -19.88 -11.92
C GLU A 535 11.99 -21.36 -11.83
N LEU A 536 12.08 -21.97 -10.64
CA LEU A 536 11.69 -23.38 -10.45
C LEU A 536 10.17 -23.58 -10.53
N CYS A 537 9.40 -22.68 -9.93
CA CYS A 537 7.94 -22.76 -9.96
C CYS A 537 7.39 -22.41 -11.35
N ALA A 538 8.03 -21.48 -12.06
CA ALA A 538 7.72 -21.13 -13.44
C ALA A 538 7.92 -22.33 -14.39
N LYS A 539 9.05 -23.05 -14.28
CA LYS A 539 9.30 -24.29 -15.04
C LYS A 539 8.19 -25.32 -14.81
N LYS A 540 7.79 -25.52 -13.54
CA LYS A 540 6.72 -26.47 -13.18
C LYS A 540 5.37 -26.03 -13.75
N ALA A 541 5.00 -24.76 -13.62
CA ALA A 541 3.77 -24.23 -14.18
C ALA A 541 3.69 -24.44 -15.71
N TYR A 542 4.78 -24.14 -16.42
CA TYR A 542 4.89 -24.36 -17.86
C TYR A 542 4.75 -25.84 -18.22
N GLN A 543 5.50 -26.71 -17.55
CA GLN A 543 5.48 -28.16 -17.77
C GLN A 543 4.09 -28.78 -17.55
N LEU A 544 3.32 -28.23 -16.61
CA LEU A 544 1.97 -28.71 -16.27
C LEU A 544 0.89 -28.15 -17.20
N GLY A 545 1.24 -27.34 -18.21
CA GLY A 545 0.30 -26.80 -19.18
C GLY A 545 -0.60 -25.70 -18.62
N ILE A 546 -0.18 -24.99 -17.56
CA ILE A 546 -0.89 -23.81 -17.06
C ILE A 546 -0.94 -22.75 -18.17
N LYS A 547 -2.12 -22.19 -18.43
CA LYS A 547 -2.32 -21.17 -19.47
C LYS A 547 -2.31 -19.74 -18.94
N GLU A 548 -2.59 -19.54 -17.66
CA GLU A 548 -2.63 -18.21 -17.05
C GLU A 548 -1.99 -18.24 -15.65
N VAL A 549 -1.11 -17.27 -15.37
CA VAL A 549 -0.52 -17.07 -14.05
C VAL A 549 -0.94 -15.69 -13.54
N ILE A 550 -1.77 -15.68 -12.50
CA ILE A 550 -2.30 -14.48 -11.86
C ILE A 550 -1.51 -14.24 -10.57
N TYR A 551 -0.89 -13.06 -10.43
CA TYR A 551 -0.04 -12.76 -9.27
C TYR A 551 -0.24 -11.35 -8.71
N ILE A 552 -0.07 -11.17 -7.39
CA ILE A 552 -0.14 -9.84 -6.76
C ILE A 552 1.19 -9.10 -6.90
N ASP A 553 2.25 -9.70 -6.35
CA ASP A 553 3.56 -9.07 -6.25
C ASP A 553 4.54 -9.65 -7.28
N PRO A 554 5.22 -8.83 -8.11
CA PRO A 554 6.31 -9.34 -8.95
C PRO A 554 7.49 -9.81 -8.09
N TYR A 555 7.84 -11.08 -8.20
CA TYR A 555 8.99 -11.69 -7.57
C TYR A 555 10.28 -11.26 -8.28
N PRO A 556 11.35 -10.92 -7.55
CA PRO A 556 12.62 -10.55 -8.15
C PRO A 556 13.25 -11.76 -8.85
N GLY A 557 13.68 -11.61 -10.10
CA GLY A 557 14.33 -12.70 -10.84
C GLY A 557 14.11 -12.58 -12.34
N ILE A 558 14.56 -13.59 -13.07
CA ILE A 558 14.48 -13.63 -14.54
C ILE A 558 13.39 -14.57 -15.04
N ALA A 559 12.59 -15.17 -14.14
CA ALA A 559 11.59 -16.19 -14.49
C ALA A 559 10.65 -15.78 -15.63
N ILE A 560 10.21 -14.52 -15.64
CA ILE A 560 9.34 -13.99 -16.70
C ILE A 560 10.06 -14.01 -18.06
N GLN A 561 11.20 -13.32 -18.16
CA GLN A 561 11.94 -13.13 -19.40
C GLN A 561 12.61 -14.43 -19.90
N HIS A 562 13.03 -15.31 -18.97
CA HIS A 562 13.77 -16.52 -19.28
C HIS A 562 12.88 -17.75 -19.52
N ILE A 563 11.74 -17.87 -18.83
CA ILE A 563 10.93 -19.11 -18.82
C ILE A 563 9.51 -18.86 -19.34
N LEU A 564 8.83 -17.84 -18.83
CA LEU A 564 7.39 -17.67 -19.07
C LEU A 564 7.07 -16.94 -20.39
N GLN A 565 8.04 -16.28 -21.01
CA GLN A 565 7.87 -15.55 -22.28
C GLN A 565 8.49 -16.25 -23.50
N ILE A 566 8.84 -17.54 -23.38
CA ILE A 566 9.47 -18.31 -24.46
C ILE A 566 8.71 -19.62 -24.80
N GLY A 567 9.11 -20.27 -25.88
CA GLY A 567 8.58 -21.56 -26.33
C GLY A 567 7.26 -21.45 -27.10
N GLN A 568 6.63 -22.59 -27.37
CA GLN A 568 5.44 -22.67 -28.23
C GLN A 568 4.14 -22.30 -27.50
N ASN A 569 4.08 -22.49 -26.17
CA ASN A 569 2.86 -22.33 -25.37
C ASN A 569 3.12 -21.56 -24.06
N PRO A 570 3.66 -20.34 -24.11
CA PRO A 570 3.89 -19.54 -22.91
C PRO A 570 2.57 -19.22 -22.18
N PRO A 571 2.52 -19.30 -20.84
CA PRO A 571 1.36 -18.86 -20.08
C PRO A 571 1.20 -17.34 -20.15
N ASN A 572 -0.05 -16.87 -20.17
CA ASN A 572 -0.35 -15.45 -20.02
C ASN A 572 -0.10 -15.01 -18.57
N LEU A 573 0.60 -13.89 -18.38
CA LEU A 573 0.90 -13.34 -17.07
C LEU A 573 -0.04 -12.17 -16.78
N VAL A 574 -0.81 -12.28 -15.70
CA VAL A 574 -1.79 -11.27 -15.31
C VAL A 574 -1.48 -10.77 -13.92
N GLN A 575 -1.10 -9.50 -13.80
CA GLN A 575 -1.04 -8.87 -12.49
C GLN A 575 -2.47 -8.75 -11.93
N PHE A 576 -2.65 -9.20 -10.69
CA PHE A 576 -3.94 -9.26 -10.03
C PHE A 576 -4.56 -7.87 -9.91
N ARG A 577 -5.85 -7.82 -10.19
CA ARG A 577 -6.73 -6.67 -10.02
C ARG A 577 -8.00 -7.15 -9.32
N GLY A 578 -8.38 -6.51 -8.23
CA GLY A 578 -9.36 -7.09 -7.30
C GLY A 578 -9.18 -6.64 -5.86
N ALA A 579 -10.17 -6.91 -5.02
CA ALA A 579 -10.03 -6.84 -3.57
C ALA A 579 -9.55 -8.18 -2.97
N VAL A 580 -8.69 -8.11 -1.95
CA VAL A 580 -8.17 -9.24 -1.16
C VAL A 580 -8.06 -8.89 0.32
N GLY A 581 -7.73 -9.88 1.16
CA GLY A 581 -7.51 -9.72 2.58
C GLY A 581 -8.77 -9.25 3.30
N LYS A 582 -8.61 -8.25 4.18
CA LYS A 582 -9.73 -7.67 4.94
C LYS A 582 -10.65 -6.85 4.04
N GLY A 583 -10.10 -6.19 3.02
CA GLY A 583 -10.89 -5.42 2.04
C GLY A 583 -11.94 -6.25 1.35
N TYR A 584 -11.59 -7.47 0.92
CA TYR A 584 -12.55 -8.39 0.30
C TYR A 584 -13.80 -8.61 1.16
N HIS A 585 -13.63 -8.92 2.44
CA HIS A 585 -14.77 -9.13 3.35
C HIS A 585 -15.54 -7.83 3.59
N ASN A 586 -14.83 -6.73 3.87
CA ASN A 586 -15.46 -5.43 4.11
C ASN A 586 -16.33 -4.93 2.93
N LEU A 587 -15.96 -5.29 1.69
CA LEU A 587 -16.62 -4.84 0.46
C LEU A 587 -17.75 -5.76 0.01
N TYR A 588 -17.63 -7.07 0.26
CA TYR A 588 -18.56 -8.07 -0.30
C TYR A 588 -19.48 -8.72 0.74
N GLU A 589 -19.26 -8.50 2.04
CA GLU A 589 -20.15 -8.95 3.10
C GLU A 589 -21.35 -8.00 3.22
N PRO A 590 -22.57 -8.42 2.84
CA PRO A 590 -23.75 -7.59 2.99
C PRO A 590 -24.14 -7.45 4.47
N LEU A 591 -24.83 -6.37 4.82
CA LEU A 591 -25.36 -6.20 6.19
C LEU A 591 -26.40 -7.29 6.52
N MET A 592 -27.25 -7.60 5.54
CA MET A 592 -28.30 -8.61 5.60
C MET A 592 -28.65 -9.06 4.17
N PRO A 593 -29.48 -10.10 3.96
CA PRO A 593 -29.91 -10.45 2.61
C PRO A 593 -30.53 -9.25 1.88
N TYR A 594 -30.10 -9.02 0.64
CA TYR A 594 -30.49 -7.81 -0.11
C TYR A 594 -32.01 -7.70 -0.32
N LYS A 595 -32.71 -8.84 -0.44
CA LYS A 595 -34.17 -8.88 -0.48
C LYS A 595 -34.78 -8.23 0.76
N ASP A 596 -34.33 -8.64 1.93
CA ASP A 596 -34.85 -8.15 3.21
C ASP A 596 -34.56 -6.65 3.33
N GLU A 597 -33.38 -6.19 2.92
CA GLU A 597 -33.03 -4.77 2.88
C GLU A 597 -34.03 -3.93 2.06
N LEU A 598 -34.40 -4.42 0.86
CA LEU A 598 -35.39 -3.75 0.00
C LEU A 598 -36.80 -3.73 0.62
N ASP A 599 -37.20 -4.80 1.31
CA ASP A 599 -38.51 -4.89 1.97
C ASP A 599 -38.69 -3.81 3.07
N TYR A 600 -37.60 -3.30 3.64
CA TYR A 600 -37.64 -2.17 4.59
C TYR A 600 -37.57 -0.77 3.92
N LEU A 601 -37.40 -0.72 2.60
CA LEU A 601 -37.42 0.54 1.83
C LEU A 601 -38.82 0.88 1.31
N VAL A 602 -39.62 -0.15 1.02
CA VAL A 602 -41.07 -0.08 0.69
C VAL A 602 -41.86 0.15 1.97
#